data_AF-H1V0G9-F1
#
_entry.id   AF-H1V0G9-F1
#
_cell.length_a   1.000
_cell.length_b   1.000
_cell.length_c   1.000
_cell.angle_alpha   90.00
_cell.angle_beta   90.00
_cell.angle_gamma   90.00
#
_symmetry.space_group_name_H-M   'P 1'
#
loop_
_entity.id
_entity.type
_entity.pdbx_description
1 polymer ?
#
loop_
_entity_poly.entity_id
_entity_poly.type
_entity_poly.pdbx_seq_one_letter_code
_entity_poly.pdbx_strand_id
1 'polypeptide(L)'
;MLAFIPHVYANTIAGQNYDISEPRKLLETVAKGGTLEKKVYQRICRAKAAHDNAIETIGLFAAGVAVANLANTDKKFVNTLSLGYLGLRALYTLVYVKLQDNRKWAPVRSLIWVASMGVIFALWIQAGNAMN
;
A
#
# COMPACT_ATOMS: atom_id res chain seq x y z
N MET A 1 -2.04 3.38 9.68
CA MET A 1 -3.44 3.62 9.26
C MET A 1 -3.65 3.48 7.75
N LEU A 2 -2.89 4.16 6.88
CA LEU A 2 -3.08 4.08 5.41
C LEU A 2 -3.10 2.64 4.83
N ALA A 3 -2.22 1.76 5.33
CA ALA A 3 -2.18 0.36 4.91
C ALA A 3 -3.48 -0.42 5.20
N PHE A 4 -4.26 -0.02 6.22
CA PHE A 4 -5.47 -0.72 6.64
C PHE A 4 -6.72 -0.28 5.86
N ILE A 5 -6.72 0.93 5.28
CA ILE A 5 -7.85 1.46 4.50
C ILE A 5 -8.31 0.48 3.41
N PRO A 6 -7.44 -0.07 2.54
CA PRO A 6 -7.89 -1.01 1.52
C PRO A 6 -8.39 -2.34 2.11
N HIS A 7 -7.87 -2.77 3.27
CA HIS A 7 -8.40 -3.95 3.96
C HIS A 7 -9.83 -3.73 4.47
N VAL A 8 -10.08 -2.61 5.14
CA VAL A 8 -11.44 -2.24 5.59
C VAL A 8 -12.38 -2.10 4.40
N TYR A 9 -11.93 -1.42 3.34
CA TYR A 9 -12.70 -1.30 2.10
C TYR A 9 -13.06 -2.67 1.52
N ALA A 10 -12.12 -3.61 1.43
CA ALA A 10 -12.37 -4.98 0.95
C ALA A 10 -13.44 -5.71 1.78
N ASN A 11 -13.36 -5.63 3.11
CA ASN A 11 -14.32 -6.28 4.00
C ASN A 11 -15.72 -5.65 3.86
N THR A 12 -15.82 -4.32 3.76
CA THR A 12 -17.11 -3.62 3.62
C THR A 12 -17.83 -3.98 2.31
N ILE A 13 -17.12 -4.04 1.19
CA ILE A 13 -17.74 -4.34 -0.11
C ILE A 13 -18.02 -5.83 -0.31
N ALA A 14 -17.39 -6.71 0.48
CA ALA A 14 -17.70 -8.14 0.47
C ALA A 14 -19.07 -8.45 1.08
N GLY A 15 -19.57 -7.58 1.97
CA GLY A 15 -20.90 -7.68 2.55
C GLY A 15 -21.14 -9.02 3.24
N GLN A 16 -22.19 -9.73 2.83
CA GLN A 16 -22.57 -11.04 3.39
C GLN A 16 -21.53 -12.15 3.15
N ASN A 17 -20.59 -11.94 2.21
CA ASN A 17 -19.49 -12.89 1.97
C ASN A 17 -18.31 -12.70 2.94
N TYR A 18 -18.38 -11.73 3.85
CA TYR A 18 -17.38 -11.53 4.89
C TYR A 18 -17.75 -12.30 6.15
N ASP A 19 -16.95 -13.31 6.46
CA ASP A 19 -17.06 -14.05 7.72
C ASP A 19 -16.15 -13.41 8.78
N ILE A 20 -16.75 -13.03 9.91
CA ILE A 20 -16.06 -12.42 11.06
C ILE A 20 -15.26 -13.46 11.84
N SER A 21 -15.67 -14.73 11.82
CA SER A 21 -14.95 -15.84 12.45
C SER A 21 -13.69 -16.22 11.67
N GLU A 22 -13.68 -16.01 10.35
CA GLU A 22 -12.54 -16.34 9.48
C GLU A 22 -12.10 -15.16 8.57
N PRO A 23 -11.73 -13.99 9.14
CA PRO A 23 -11.55 -12.75 8.38
C PRO A 23 -10.38 -12.78 7.39
N ARG A 24 -9.42 -13.70 7.60
CA ARG A 24 -8.27 -13.91 6.71
C ARG A 24 -8.63 -14.70 5.45
N LYS A 25 -9.69 -15.50 5.49
CA LYS A 25 -10.16 -16.33 4.37
C LYS A 25 -11.10 -15.60 3.41
N LEU A 26 -11.28 -14.28 3.56
CA LEU A 26 -12.18 -13.47 2.74
C LEU A 26 -12.09 -13.76 1.24
N LEU A 27 -10.87 -13.87 0.67
CA LEU A 27 -10.70 -14.12 -0.75
C LEU A 27 -11.24 -15.49 -1.18
N GLU A 28 -11.10 -16.51 -0.33
CA GLU A 28 -11.64 -17.85 -0.58
C GLU A 28 -13.16 -17.84 -0.48
N THR A 29 -13.72 -17.19 0.54
CA THR A 29 -15.18 -17.08 0.73
C THR A 29 -15.83 -16.34 -0.43
N VAL A 30 -15.22 -15.23 -0.86
CA VAL A 30 -15.69 -14.41 -1.99
C VAL A 30 -15.55 -15.15 -3.33
N ALA A 31 -14.54 -16.00 -3.50
CA ALA A 31 -14.41 -16.85 -4.70
C ALA A 31 -15.46 -17.97 -4.74
N LYS A 32 -15.82 -18.55 -3.59
CA LYS A 32 -16.83 -19.62 -3.49
C LYS A 32 -18.26 -19.10 -3.57
N GLY A 33 -18.51 -17.88 -3.08
CA GLY A 33 -19.86 -17.31 -2.95
C GLY A 33 -20.60 -17.09 -4.28
N GLY A 34 -19.90 -16.95 -5.42
CA GLY A 34 -20.47 -16.93 -6.78
C GLY A 34 -21.44 -15.77 -7.12
N THR A 35 -21.87 -15.00 -6.12
CA THR A 35 -22.94 -13.98 -6.19
C THR A 35 -22.45 -12.58 -6.53
N LEU A 36 -21.14 -12.35 -6.49
CA LEU A 36 -20.57 -11.01 -6.67
C LEU A 36 -20.31 -10.68 -8.13
N GLU A 37 -20.61 -9.44 -8.53
CA GLU A 37 -20.21 -8.91 -9.82
C GLU A 37 -18.67 -9.03 -9.99
N LYS A 38 -18.21 -9.48 -11.16
CA LYS A 38 -16.79 -9.67 -11.48
C LYS A 38 -15.93 -8.44 -11.14
N LYS A 39 -16.45 -7.24 -11.38
CA LYS A 39 -15.75 -5.99 -11.09
C LYS A 39 -15.56 -5.78 -9.58
N VAL A 40 -16.58 -6.06 -8.78
CA VAL A 40 -16.52 -5.98 -7.31
C VAL A 40 -15.54 -7.02 -6.76
N TYR A 41 -15.62 -8.27 -7.24
CA TYR A 41 -14.67 -9.33 -6.92
C TYR A 41 -13.22 -8.88 -7.17
N GLN A 42 -12.93 -8.37 -8.36
CA GLN A 42 -11.59 -7.88 -8.71
C GLN A 42 -11.14 -6.71 -7.84
N ARG A 43 -12.04 -5.83 -7.39
CA ARG A 43 -11.71 -4.72 -6.48
C ARG A 43 -11.36 -5.25 -5.08
N ILE A 44 -12.07 -6.27 -4.58
CA ILE A 44 -11.75 -6.96 -3.31
C ILE A 44 -10.34 -7.55 -3.38
N CYS A 45 -10.04 -8.33 -4.42
CA CYS A 45 -8.73 -8.94 -4.61
C CYS A 45 -7.61 -7.88 -4.65
N ARG A 46 -7.80 -6.80 -5.42
CA ARG A 46 -6.82 -5.71 -5.53
C ARG A 46 -6.65 -4.95 -4.22
N ALA A 47 -7.72 -4.76 -3.46
CA ALA A 47 -7.66 -4.11 -2.16
C ALA A 47 -6.91 -4.94 -1.11
N LYS A 48 -7.12 -6.27 -1.06
CA LYS A 48 -6.31 -7.14 -0.20
C LYS A 48 -4.83 -7.14 -0.63
N ALA A 49 -4.56 -7.27 -1.92
CA ALA A 49 -3.19 -7.18 -2.44
C ALA A 49 -2.51 -5.82 -2.14
N ALA A 50 -3.26 -4.72 -2.17
CA ALA A 50 -2.74 -3.39 -1.81
C ALA A 50 -2.41 -3.29 -0.31
N HIS A 51 -3.23 -3.91 0.55
CA HIS A 51 -2.94 -4.00 1.98
C HIS A 51 -1.66 -4.79 2.23
N ASP A 52 -1.55 -5.99 1.67
CA ASP A 52 -0.41 -6.88 1.86
C ASP A 52 0.88 -6.20 1.39
N ASN A 53 0.87 -5.55 0.22
CA ASN A 53 2.02 -4.80 -0.29
C ASN A 53 2.45 -3.64 0.63
N ALA A 54 1.49 -2.95 1.25
CA ALA A 54 1.80 -1.89 2.19
C ALA A 54 2.45 -2.47 3.46
N ILE A 55 2.00 -3.63 3.94
CA ILE A 55 2.60 -4.32 5.10
C ILE A 55 4.01 -4.84 4.80
N GLU A 56 4.26 -5.37 3.60
CA GLU A 56 5.60 -5.84 3.19
C GLU A 56 6.65 -4.71 3.21
N THR A 57 6.23 -3.48 2.92
CA THR A 57 7.17 -2.37 2.68
C THR A 57 7.20 -1.34 3.81
N ILE A 58 6.25 -1.37 4.74
CA ILE A 58 6.20 -0.41 5.86
C ILE A 58 7.40 -0.57 6.81
N GLY A 59 7.88 -1.79 7.03
CA GLY A 59 9.02 -2.05 7.90
C GLY A 59 10.29 -1.37 7.37
N LEU A 60 10.57 -1.52 6.08
CA LEU A 60 11.73 -0.92 5.43
C LEU A 60 11.66 0.62 5.41
N PHE A 61 10.46 1.19 5.22
CA PHE A 61 10.24 2.62 5.31
C PHE A 61 10.43 3.15 6.74
N ALA A 62 9.78 2.53 7.72
CA ALA A 62 9.85 2.95 9.12
C ALA A 62 11.29 2.88 9.66
N ALA A 63 12.01 1.79 9.35
CA ALA A 63 13.42 1.65 9.67
C ALA A 63 14.27 2.73 8.99
N GLY A 64 14.04 3.01 7.70
CA GLY A 64 14.76 4.07 6.99
C GLY A 64 14.56 5.46 7.61
N VAL A 65 13.33 5.80 7.99
CA VAL A 65 13.04 7.06 8.71
C VAL A 65 13.74 7.09 10.08
N ALA A 66 13.72 5.98 10.82
CA ALA A 66 14.37 5.90 12.13
C ALA A 66 15.89 6.10 12.01
N VAL A 67 16.55 5.40 11.09
CA VAL A 67 17.99 5.52 10.87
C VAL A 67 18.37 6.92 10.36
N ALA A 68 17.60 7.51 9.45
CA ALA A 68 17.85 8.89 8.98
C ALA A 68 17.76 9.92 10.13
N ASN A 69 16.82 9.74 11.06
CA ASN A 69 16.73 10.59 12.25
C ASN A 69 17.91 10.35 13.22
N LEU A 70 18.33 9.10 13.42
CA LEU A 70 19.49 8.78 14.27
C LEU A 70 20.80 9.33 13.68
N ALA A 71 20.94 9.34 12.36
CA ALA A 71 22.08 9.91 11.64
C ALA A 71 22.09 11.44 11.61
N ASN A 72 21.19 12.13 12.34
CA ASN A 72 21.04 13.59 12.34
C ASN A 72 20.93 14.21 10.94
N THR A 73 20.31 13.50 10.01
CA THR A 73 20.06 13.99 8.65
C THR A 73 19.12 15.19 8.66
N ASP A 74 19.17 16.04 7.62
CA ASP A 74 18.27 17.20 7.51
C ASP A 74 16.80 16.79 7.67
N LYS A 75 16.19 17.26 8.76
CA LYS A 75 14.80 16.98 9.15
C LYS A 75 13.82 17.43 8.07
N LYS A 76 14.09 18.54 7.36
CA LYS A 76 13.22 18.99 6.26
C LYS A 76 13.16 17.97 5.14
N PHE A 77 14.30 17.38 4.80
CA PHE A 77 14.37 16.35 3.77
C PHE A 77 13.69 15.06 4.22
N VAL A 78 13.98 14.56 5.42
CA VAL A 78 13.35 13.34 5.97
C VAL A 78 11.82 13.50 6.02
N ASN A 79 11.32 14.66 6.46
CA ASN A 79 9.89 14.94 6.49
C ASN A 79 9.28 15.01 5.09
N THR A 80 9.96 15.65 4.13
CA THR A 80 9.50 15.75 2.74
C THR A 80 9.40 14.37 2.10
N LEU A 81 10.42 13.53 2.24
CA LEU A 81 10.40 12.15 1.76
C LEU A 81 9.31 11.32 2.46
N SER A 82 9.16 11.47 3.78
CA SER A 82 8.14 10.75 4.54
C SER A 82 6.72 11.11 4.07
N LEU A 83 6.43 12.40 3.91
CA LEU A 83 5.16 12.87 3.37
C LEU A 83 4.95 12.41 1.93
N GLY A 84 6.00 12.48 1.10
CA GLY A 84 5.99 11.98 -0.28
C GLY A 84 5.65 10.49 -0.35
N TYR A 85 6.25 9.67 0.51
CA TYR A 85 5.94 8.24 0.60
C TYR A 85 4.47 8.00 0.96
N LEU A 86 3.94 8.70 1.97
CA LEU A 86 2.54 8.57 2.37
C LEU A 86 1.59 8.98 1.23
N GLY A 87 1.89 10.07 0.53
CA GLY A 87 1.14 10.51 -0.65
C GLY A 87 1.16 9.48 -1.79
N LEU A 88 2.34 8.95 -2.12
CA LEU A 88 2.49 7.90 -3.12
C LEU A 88 1.74 6.62 -2.73
N ARG A 89 1.67 6.27 -1.44
CA ARG A 89 0.91 5.11 -0.96
C ARG A 89 -0.59 5.30 -1.05
N ALA A 90 -1.09 6.48 -0.73
CA ALA A 90 -2.48 6.81 -0.93
C ALA A 90 -2.85 6.75 -2.42
N LEU A 91 -2.00 7.34 -3.28
CA LEU A 91 -2.19 7.34 -4.73
C LEU A 91 -2.13 5.92 -5.32
N TYR A 92 -1.14 5.11 -4.93
CA TYR A 92 -1.02 3.70 -5.34
C TYR A 92 -2.29 2.92 -5.01
N THR A 93 -2.80 3.07 -3.78
CA THR A 93 -4.00 2.38 -3.32
C THR A 93 -5.22 2.78 -4.14
N LEU A 94 -5.39 4.09 -4.39
CA LEU A 94 -6.50 4.60 -5.20
C LEU A 94 -6.43 4.10 -6.65
N VAL A 95 -5.25 4.20 -7.28
CA VAL A 95 -5.05 3.75 -8.66
C VAL A 95 -5.29 2.25 -8.77
N TYR A 96 -4.72 1.45 -7.86
CA TYR A 96 -4.82 0.00 -7.93
C TYR A 96 -6.25 -0.48 -7.67
N VAL A 97 -6.90 0.01 -6.62
CA VAL A 97 -8.21 -0.51 -6.19
C VAL A 97 -9.34 0.04 -7.05
N LYS A 98 -9.34 1.33 -7.41
CA LYS A 98 -10.46 1.97 -8.10
C LYS A 98 -10.19 2.19 -9.59
N LEU A 99 -9.08 2.85 -9.95
CA LEU A 99 -8.86 3.28 -11.34
C LEU A 99 -8.46 2.12 -12.28
N GLN A 100 -7.78 1.10 -11.76
CA GLN A 100 -7.38 -0.09 -12.52
C GLN A 100 -8.55 -1.00 -12.91
N ASP A 101 -9.80 -0.59 -12.65
CA ASP A 101 -10.94 -1.14 -13.40
C ASP A 101 -10.73 -0.98 -14.91
N ASN A 102 -10.11 0.13 -15.31
CA ASN A 102 -9.60 0.30 -16.66
C ASN A 102 -8.14 -0.15 -16.70
N ARG A 103 -7.85 -1.15 -17.53
CA ARG A 103 -6.52 -1.79 -17.65
C ARG A 103 -5.40 -0.78 -17.97
N LYS A 104 -5.71 0.36 -18.59
CA LYS A 104 -4.74 1.43 -18.92
C LYS A 104 -4.02 2.01 -17.68
N TRP A 105 -4.60 1.87 -16.49
CA TRP A 105 -3.97 2.35 -15.24
C TRP A 105 -2.98 1.36 -14.60
N ALA A 106 -2.91 0.12 -15.11
CA ALA A 106 -1.96 -0.87 -14.62
C ALA A 106 -0.48 -0.43 -14.66
N PRO A 107 0.03 0.20 -15.75
CA PRO A 107 1.40 0.74 -15.76
C PRO A 107 1.58 1.91 -14.79
N VAL A 108 0.58 2.79 -14.66
CA VAL A 108 0.62 3.95 -13.73
C VAL A 108 0.81 3.48 -12.29
N ARG A 109 0.07 2.44 -11.88
CA ARG A 109 0.26 1.79 -10.57
C ARG A 109 1.70 1.34 -10.35
N SER A 110 2.29 0.66 -11.34
CA SER A 110 3.68 0.18 -11.23
C SER A 110 4.67 1.34 -11.10
N LEU A 111 4.48 2.42 -11.85
CA LEU A 111 5.33 3.62 -11.76
C LEU A 111 5.26 4.26 -10.37
N ILE A 112 4.05 4.40 -9.79
CA ILE A 112 3.88 4.94 -8.43
C ILE A 112 4.55 4.05 -7.40
N TRP A 113 4.49 2.73 -7.59
CA TRP A 113 5.18 1.78 -6.71
C TRP A 113 6.70 1.92 -6.77
N VAL A 114 7.27 2.02 -7.97
CA VAL A 114 8.71 2.25 -8.17
C VAL A 114 9.13 3.57 -7.53
N ALA A 115 8.35 4.64 -7.71
CA ALA A 115 8.62 5.91 -7.04
C ALA A 115 8.57 5.77 -5.51
N SER A 116 7.63 5.00 -4.97
CA SER A 116 7.53 4.72 -3.53
C SER A 116 8.77 3.97 -3.00
N MET A 117 9.31 3.03 -3.78
CA MET A 117 10.56 2.33 -3.46
C MET A 117 11.75 3.29 -3.52
N GLY A 118 11.80 4.16 -4.54
CA GLY A 118 12.83 5.19 -4.67
C GLY A 118 12.91 6.11 -3.45
N VAL A 119 11.77 6.50 -2.88
CA VAL A 119 11.71 7.29 -1.64
C VAL A 119 12.30 6.52 -0.44
N ILE A 120 11.99 5.23 -0.31
CA ILE A 120 12.59 4.39 0.74
C ILE A 120 14.11 4.36 0.55
N PHE A 121 14.60 4.03 -0.64
CA PHE A 121 16.05 3.97 -0.88
C PHE A 121 16.74 5.32 -0.64
N ALA A 122 16.10 6.44 -1.00
CA ALA A 122 16.63 7.77 -0.74
C ALA A 122 16.81 8.05 0.76
N LEU A 123 15.88 7.61 1.62
CA LEU A 123 16.04 7.71 3.08
C LEU A 123 17.28 6.94 3.56
N TRP A 124 17.46 5.71 3.08
CA TRP A 124 18.60 4.87 3.48
C TRP A 124 19.93 5.43 2.98
N ILE A 125 20.01 5.87 1.72
CA ILE A 125 21.21 6.47 1.14
C ILE A 125 21.59 7.73 1.91
N GLN A 126 20.61 8.59 2.19
CA GLN A 126 20.89 9.84 2.88
C GLN A 126 21.35 9.61 4.33
N ALA A 127 20.74 8.65 5.02
CA ALA A 127 21.19 8.26 6.35
C ALA A 127 22.63 7.74 6.32
N GLY A 128 22.98 6.90 5.33
CA GLY A 128 24.35 6.43 5.14
C GLY A 128 25.34 7.55 4.88
N ASN A 129 24.98 8.52 4.03
CA ASN A 129 25.83 9.67 3.72
C ASN A 129 26.04 10.60 4.93
N ALA A 130 25.11 10.65 5.87
CA ALA A 130 25.23 11.46 7.08
C ALA A 130 26.08 10.80 8.19
N MET A 131 26.35 9.49 8.07
CA MET A 131 27.17 8.73 9.03
C MET A 131 28.63 8.54 8.57
N ASN A 132 28.95 8.90 7.33
CA ASN A 132 30.32 8.91 6.79
C ASN A 132 30.99 10.26 7.03
#